data_AF-A0A095AWU7-F1
#
_entry.id   AF-A0A095AWU7-F1
#
_cell.length_a   1.000
_cell.length_b   1.000
_cell.length_c   1.000
_cell.angle_alpha   90.00
_cell.angle_beta   90.00
_cell.angle_gamma   90.00
#
_symmetry.space_group_name_H-M   'P 1'
#
loop_
_entity.id
_entity.type
_entity.pdbx_description
1 polymer ?
#
loop_
_entity_poly.entity_id
_entity_poly.type
_entity_poly.pdbx_seq_one_letter_code
_entity_poly.pdbx_strand_id
1 'polypeptide(L)'
;MTRRIWAATAAFALLSSGQAMAWRAPEAAPATEPAATPAPAAEEKAPDGTTPEERANTARLNAEQAARARSDNTIYAQEVSAAQQQVAHDQQVYADETAAYEAEKARVAAMSAEERIKWEADVAACKAGDTTRCAPPAPVPPK
;
A
#
# COMPACT_ATOMS: atom_id res chain seq x y z
N MET A 1 -14.54 33.19 -4.09
CA MET A 1 -15.94 32.70 -3.97
C MET A 1 -15.97 31.57 -2.96
N THR A 2 -16.90 31.62 -2.03
CA THR A 2 -16.92 30.91 -0.75
C THR A 2 -17.92 29.75 -0.78
N ARG A 3 -17.61 28.68 -0.01
CA ARG A 3 -18.50 27.58 0.46
C ARG A 3 -18.78 26.47 -0.59
N ARG A 4 -18.83 25.17 -0.25
CA ARG A 4 -19.45 24.54 0.92
C ARG A 4 -18.78 23.20 1.27
N ILE A 5 -18.38 23.06 2.53
CA ILE A 5 -18.20 21.78 3.24
C ILE A 5 -19.59 21.32 3.67
N TRP A 6 -19.96 20.06 3.44
CA TRP A 6 -20.96 19.35 4.25
C TRP A 6 -20.56 17.87 4.38
N ALA A 7 -20.24 17.51 5.62
CA ALA A 7 -20.09 16.15 6.12
C ALA A 7 -21.46 15.48 6.23
N ALA A 8 -21.53 14.17 5.99
CA ALA A 8 -22.67 13.34 6.34
C ALA A 8 -22.18 12.16 7.18
N THR A 9 -22.18 12.36 8.50
CA THR A 9 -22.02 11.34 9.53
C THR A 9 -23.37 10.71 9.90
N ALA A 10 -23.33 9.39 10.05
CA ALA A 10 -24.10 8.55 10.98
C ALA A 10 -25.62 8.35 10.78
N ALA A 11 -25.99 7.09 10.54
CA ALA A 11 -27.23 6.50 11.04
C ALA A 11 -26.99 5.01 11.36
N PHE A 12 -26.41 4.74 12.54
CA PHE A 12 -26.46 3.45 13.20
C PHE A 12 -27.72 3.46 14.08
N ALA A 13 -28.75 2.69 13.74
CA ALA A 13 -29.90 2.50 14.61
C ALA A 13 -30.64 1.19 14.30
N LEU A 14 -30.68 0.33 15.32
CA LEU A 14 -31.80 -0.55 15.69
C LEU A 14 -32.07 -1.78 14.82
N LEU A 15 -31.37 -2.88 15.15
CA LEU A 15 -31.98 -4.22 15.20
C LEU A 15 -31.49 -4.95 16.47
N SER A 16 -31.92 -4.45 17.62
CA SER A 16 -31.93 -5.20 18.89
C SER A 16 -33.35 -5.65 19.19
N SER A 17 -33.88 -6.57 18.36
CA SER A 17 -35.11 -7.29 18.66
C SER A 17 -34.74 -8.61 19.31
N GLY A 18 -34.83 -8.64 20.65
CA GLY A 18 -34.64 -9.83 21.45
C GLY A 18 -35.63 -10.93 21.07
N GLN A 19 -35.11 -12.10 20.73
CA GLN A 19 -35.87 -13.33 20.61
C GLN A 19 -35.95 -13.96 22.00
N ALA A 20 -36.95 -13.56 22.78
CA ALA A 20 -37.27 -14.20 24.04
C ALA A 20 -38.41 -15.22 23.82
N MET A 21 -38.17 -16.44 24.31
CA MET A 21 -39.15 -17.46 24.73
C MET A 21 -40.00 -18.18 23.67
N ALA A 22 -39.64 -19.44 23.40
CA ALA A 22 -40.61 -20.53 23.26
C ALA A 22 -39.94 -21.91 23.46
N TRP A 23 -39.36 -22.16 24.64
CA TRP A 23 -39.07 -23.55 25.05
C TRP A 23 -40.29 -24.10 25.78
N ARG A 24 -41.02 -24.94 25.07
CA ARG A 24 -42.14 -25.75 25.54
C ARG A 24 -41.57 -26.82 26.47
N ALA A 25 -41.86 -26.75 27.76
CA ALA A 25 -41.49 -27.81 28.71
C ALA A 25 -42.35 -29.05 28.44
N PRO A 26 -41.76 -30.24 28.20
CA PRO A 26 -42.48 -31.49 28.36
C PRO A 26 -42.53 -31.87 29.85
N GLU A 27 -43.71 -32.37 30.22
CA GLU A 27 -44.13 -32.92 31.50
C GLU A 27 -43.05 -33.75 32.23
N ALA A 28 -42.93 -33.54 33.53
CA ALA A 28 -41.99 -34.25 34.40
C ALA A 28 -42.32 -35.75 34.47
N ALA A 29 -41.42 -36.59 33.95
CA ALA A 29 -41.35 -38.00 34.32
C ALA A 29 -40.75 -38.14 35.73
N PRO A 30 -41.18 -39.12 36.55
CA PRO A 30 -40.68 -39.28 37.91
C PRO A 30 -39.17 -39.55 37.91
N ALA A 31 -38.46 -38.80 38.76
CA ALA A 31 -37.01 -38.88 38.94
C ALA A 31 -36.62 -40.25 39.52
N THR A 32 -35.99 -41.08 38.69
CA THR A 32 -35.10 -42.14 39.18
C THR A 32 -33.79 -41.47 39.57
N GLU A 33 -33.40 -41.51 40.84
CA GLU A 33 -32.12 -40.98 41.32
C GLU A 33 -30.97 -41.61 40.50
N PRO A 34 -30.14 -40.81 39.79
CA PRO A 34 -28.89 -41.31 39.27
C PRO A 34 -27.95 -41.52 40.46
N ALA A 35 -27.41 -42.73 40.57
CA ALA A 35 -26.33 -43.04 41.50
C ALA A 35 -25.25 -41.95 41.44
N ALA A 36 -24.80 -41.51 42.61
CA ALA A 36 -23.80 -40.46 42.79
C ALA A 36 -22.60 -40.70 41.87
N THR A 37 -22.47 -39.86 40.84
CA THR A 37 -21.25 -39.75 40.06
C THR A 37 -20.18 -39.24 41.02
N PRO A 38 -19.00 -39.88 41.13
CA PRO A 38 -17.94 -39.34 41.97
C PRO A 38 -17.67 -37.90 41.55
N ALA A 39 -17.73 -36.97 42.51
CA ALA A 39 -17.39 -35.58 42.26
C ALA A 39 -15.97 -35.53 41.67
N PRO A 40 -15.73 -34.75 40.60
CA PRO A 40 -14.37 -34.53 40.13
C PRO A 40 -13.57 -33.98 41.31
N ALA A 41 -12.41 -34.58 41.58
CA ALA A 41 -11.52 -34.12 42.63
C ALA A 41 -11.31 -32.61 42.44
N ALA A 42 -11.62 -31.83 43.48
CA ALA A 42 -11.37 -30.39 43.45
C ALA A 42 -9.86 -30.18 43.37
N GLU A 43 -9.36 -29.83 42.19
CA GLU A 43 -7.96 -29.42 42.00
C GLU A 43 -7.67 -28.23 42.93
N GLU A 44 -6.62 -28.37 43.74
CA GLU A 44 -6.26 -27.37 44.74
C GLU A 44 -5.80 -26.09 44.03
N LYS A 45 -6.62 -25.05 44.16
CA LYS A 45 -6.34 -23.73 43.59
C LYS A 45 -5.26 -23.04 44.42
N ALA A 46 -4.32 -22.38 43.74
CA ALA A 46 -3.35 -21.51 44.38
C ALA A 46 -4.06 -20.29 45.04
N PRO A 47 -3.38 -19.51 45.90
CA PRO A 47 -3.96 -18.36 46.60
C PRO A 47 -4.54 -17.27 45.67
N ASP A 48 -4.10 -17.24 44.41
CA ASP A 48 -4.61 -16.37 43.36
C ASP A 48 -5.86 -16.93 42.64
N GLY A 49 -6.39 -18.06 43.10
CA GLY A 49 -7.60 -18.68 42.59
C GLY A 49 -7.42 -19.49 41.30
N THR A 50 -6.18 -19.64 40.81
CA THR A 50 -5.84 -20.39 39.59
C THR A 50 -5.36 -21.80 39.87
N THR A 51 -5.66 -22.74 38.98
CA THR A 51 -5.03 -24.06 38.99
C THR A 51 -3.64 -24.02 38.32
N PRO A 52 -2.74 -24.97 38.62
CA PRO A 52 -1.46 -25.11 37.92
C PRO A 52 -1.62 -25.20 36.39
N GLU A 53 -2.66 -25.89 35.91
CA GLU A 53 -2.97 -26.09 34.50
C GLU A 53 -3.38 -24.76 33.82
N GLU A 54 -4.21 -23.94 34.47
CA GLU A 54 -4.59 -22.62 33.99
C GLU A 54 -3.38 -21.68 33.88
N ARG A 55 -2.46 -21.74 34.85
CA ARG A 55 -1.21 -20.98 34.84
C ARG A 55 -0.28 -21.42 33.72
N ALA A 56 -0.15 -22.73 33.51
CA ALA A 56 0.66 -23.28 32.43
C ALA A 56 0.09 -22.90 31.05
N ASN A 57 -1.24 -22.95 30.88
CA ASN A 57 -1.90 -22.55 29.65
C ASN A 57 -1.69 -21.05 29.36
N THR A 58 -1.85 -20.20 30.39
CA THR A 58 -1.61 -18.77 30.29
C THR A 58 -0.16 -18.46 29.91
N ALA A 59 0.80 -19.12 30.56
CA ALA A 59 2.22 -18.95 30.25
C ALA A 59 2.53 -19.34 28.78
N ARG A 60 1.96 -20.45 28.29
CA ARG A 60 2.09 -20.87 26.90
C ARG A 60 1.52 -19.83 25.93
N LEU A 61 0.29 -19.36 26.16
CA LEU A 61 -0.35 -18.37 25.30
C LEU A 61 0.41 -17.04 25.29
N ASN A 62 0.93 -16.61 26.43
CA ASN A 62 1.76 -15.40 26.52
C ASN A 62 3.07 -15.57 25.75
N ALA A 63 3.70 -16.75 25.82
CA ALA A 63 4.90 -17.04 25.06
C ALA A 63 4.63 -17.03 23.54
N GLU A 64 3.51 -17.61 23.10
CA GLU A 64 3.08 -17.60 21.69
C GLU A 64 2.79 -16.17 21.20
N GLN A 65 2.10 -15.35 22.00
CA GLN A 65 1.85 -13.95 21.67
C GLN A 65 3.14 -13.14 21.58
N ALA A 66 4.06 -13.33 22.53
CA ALA A 66 5.37 -12.68 22.51
C ALA A 66 6.20 -13.09 21.28
N ALA A 67 6.14 -14.37 20.87
CA ALA A 67 6.81 -14.84 19.68
C ALA A 67 6.23 -14.20 18.41
N ARG A 68 4.89 -14.13 18.29
CA ARG A 68 4.22 -13.46 17.15
C ARG A 68 4.58 -11.98 17.09
N ALA A 69 4.48 -11.26 18.22
CA ALA A 69 4.82 -9.84 18.26
C ALA A 69 6.27 -9.55 17.84
N ARG A 70 7.23 -10.42 18.22
CA ARG A 70 8.62 -10.30 17.75
C ARG A 70 8.76 -10.52 16.25
N SER A 71 8.04 -11.49 15.71
CA SER A 71 8.01 -11.76 14.26
C SER A 71 7.44 -10.56 13.51
N ASP A 72 6.28 -10.05 13.93
CA ASP A 72 5.59 -8.93 13.29
C ASP A 72 6.44 -7.67 13.33
N ASN A 73 7.10 -7.38 14.46
CA ASN A 73 8.01 -6.25 14.57
C ASN A 73 9.22 -6.38 13.63
N THR A 74 9.73 -7.60 13.43
CA THR A 74 10.85 -7.84 12.51
C THR A 74 10.43 -7.63 11.06
N ILE A 75 9.27 -8.16 10.68
CA ILE A 75 8.69 -7.98 9.34
C ILE A 75 8.45 -6.50 9.07
N TYR A 76 7.79 -5.80 10.02
CA TYR A 76 7.53 -4.38 9.90
C TYR A 76 8.81 -3.56 9.72
N ALA A 77 9.86 -3.84 10.51
CA ALA A 77 11.13 -3.16 10.38
C ALA A 77 11.79 -3.38 9.00
N GLN A 78 11.65 -4.59 8.44
CA GLN A 78 12.13 -4.90 7.08
C GLN A 78 11.33 -4.15 6.02
N GLU A 79 10.01 -4.12 6.12
CA GLU A 79 9.13 -3.40 5.18
C GLU A 79 9.40 -1.90 5.19
N VAL A 80 9.57 -1.30 6.36
CA VAL A 80 9.90 0.12 6.50
C VAL A 80 11.28 0.42 5.89
N SER A 81 12.28 -0.42 6.15
CA SER A 81 13.61 -0.27 5.56
C SER A 81 13.59 -0.38 4.04
N ALA A 82 12.88 -1.37 3.50
CA ALA A 82 12.74 -1.56 2.06
C ALA A 82 12.02 -0.37 1.40
N ALA A 83 10.94 0.12 2.00
CA ALA A 83 10.21 1.28 1.51
C ALA A 83 11.08 2.55 1.49
N GLN A 84 11.89 2.76 2.54
CA GLN A 84 12.82 3.90 2.58
C GLN A 84 13.89 3.81 1.50
N GLN A 85 14.46 2.62 1.27
CA GLN A 85 15.44 2.39 0.21
C GLN A 85 14.83 2.64 -1.17
N GLN A 86 13.59 2.20 -1.40
CA GLN A 86 12.89 2.43 -2.65
C GLN A 86 12.65 3.92 -2.90
N VAL A 87 12.18 4.67 -1.91
CA VAL A 87 11.99 6.12 -2.05
C VAL A 87 13.30 6.84 -2.36
N ALA A 88 14.40 6.47 -1.69
CA ALA A 88 15.71 7.06 -1.96
C ALA A 88 16.20 6.76 -3.39
N HIS A 89 16.04 5.51 -3.83
CA HIS A 89 16.37 5.08 -5.18
C HIS A 89 15.55 5.84 -6.23
N ASP A 90 14.23 5.93 -6.06
CA ASP A 90 13.35 6.57 -7.04
C ASP A 90 13.63 8.08 -7.15
N GLN A 91 13.97 8.75 -6.05
CA GLN A 91 14.42 10.13 -6.06
C GLN A 91 15.73 10.31 -6.84
N GLN A 92 16.66 9.37 -6.68
CA GLN A 92 17.92 9.40 -7.41
C GLN A 92 17.69 9.20 -8.92
N VAL A 93 16.92 8.17 -9.31
CA VAL A 93 16.59 7.91 -10.71
C VAL A 93 15.92 9.12 -11.35
N TYR A 94 14.95 9.74 -10.65
CA TYR A 94 14.28 10.94 -11.17
C TYR A 94 15.25 12.10 -11.40
N ALA A 95 16.19 12.32 -10.47
CA ALA A 95 17.20 13.36 -10.60
C ALA A 95 18.14 13.10 -11.78
N ASP A 96 18.59 11.85 -11.94
CA ASP A 96 19.50 11.43 -13.01
C ASP A 96 18.83 11.54 -14.38
N GLU A 97 17.59 11.08 -14.51
CA GLU A 97 16.81 11.18 -15.76
C GLU A 97 16.53 12.63 -16.13
N THR A 98 16.21 13.48 -15.15
CA THR A 98 16.00 14.91 -15.38
C THR A 98 17.27 15.59 -15.86
N ALA A 99 18.42 15.28 -15.24
CA ALA A 99 19.71 15.80 -15.65
C ALA A 99 20.08 15.36 -17.07
N ALA A 100 19.86 14.09 -17.41
CA ALA A 100 20.10 13.56 -18.75
C ALA A 100 19.21 14.22 -19.81
N TYR A 101 17.92 14.41 -19.50
CA TYR A 101 16.98 15.08 -20.40
C TYR A 101 17.38 16.53 -20.69
N GLU A 102 17.70 17.30 -19.66
CA GLU A 102 18.11 18.70 -19.84
C GLU A 102 19.46 18.82 -20.55
N ALA A 103 20.39 17.89 -20.32
CA ALA A 103 21.65 17.83 -21.06
C ALA A 103 21.42 17.53 -22.55
N GLU A 104 20.55 16.58 -22.89
CA GLU A 104 20.24 16.25 -24.27
C GLU A 104 19.52 17.40 -24.99
N LYS A 105 18.59 18.06 -24.31
CA LYS A 105 17.94 19.28 -24.81
C LYS A 105 18.95 20.38 -25.11
N ALA A 106 19.93 20.60 -24.24
CA ALA A 106 21.00 21.58 -24.49
C ALA A 106 21.87 21.18 -25.69
N ARG A 107 22.20 19.89 -25.82
CA ARG A 107 22.95 19.35 -26.97
C ARG A 107 22.21 19.56 -28.29
N VAL A 108 20.92 19.24 -28.34
CA VAL A 108 20.07 19.43 -29.52
C VAL A 108 19.94 20.92 -29.85
N ALA A 109 19.77 21.78 -28.84
CA ALA A 109 19.72 23.22 -29.05
C ALA A 109 21.01 23.75 -29.68
N ALA A 110 22.18 23.33 -29.19
CA ALA A 110 23.48 23.71 -29.76
C ALA A 110 23.61 23.25 -31.22
N MET A 111 23.29 21.98 -31.51
CA MET A 111 23.32 21.43 -32.87
C MET A 111 22.37 22.19 -33.81
N SER A 112 21.17 22.50 -33.36
CA SER A 112 20.18 23.25 -34.16
C SER A 112 20.62 24.69 -34.45
N ALA A 113 21.37 25.32 -33.53
CA ALA A 113 21.91 26.66 -33.72
C ALA A 113 23.01 26.66 -34.79
N GLU A 114 23.88 25.65 -34.80
CA GLU A 114 24.90 25.47 -35.84
C GLU A 114 24.27 25.22 -37.22
N GLU A 115 23.27 24.33 -37.28
CA GLU A 115 22.51 24.07 -38.51
C GLU A 115 21.79 25.33 -39.02
N ARG A 116 21.26 26.16 -38.11
CA ARG A 116 20.62 27.44 -38.45
C ARG A 116 21.61 28.40 -39.08
N ILE A 117 22.81 28.57 -38.49
CA ILE A 117 23.85 29.45 -39.04
C ILE A 117 24.24 29.01 -40.45
N LYS A 118 24.43 27.69 -40.65
CA LYS A 118 24.74 27.14 -41.98
C LYS A 118 23.62 27.42 -42.97
N TRP A 119 22.37 27.16 -42.58
CA TRP A 119 21.20 27.39 -43.43
C TRP A 119 21.06 28.87 -43.80
N GLU A 120 21.25 29.79 -42.87
CA GLU A 120 21.20 31.24 -43.14
C GLU A 120 22.28 31.66 -44.14
N ALA A 121 23.49 31.11 -44.02
CA ALA A 121 24.57 31.34 -44.98
C ALA A 121 24.25 30.76 -46.37
N ASP A 122 23.68 29.57 -46.44
CA ASP A 122 23.29 28.91 -47.69
C ASP A 122 22.18 29.68 -48.41
N VAL A 123 21.19 30.17 -47.65
CA VAL A 123 20.13 31.04 -48.15
C VAL A 123 20.71 32.36 -48.69
N ALA A 124 21.65 32.97 -47.99
CA ALA A 124 22.30 34.20 -48.44
C ALA A 124 23.09 33.99 -49.75
N ALA A 125 23.86 32.91 -49.84
CA ALA A 125 24.61 32.54 -51.06
C ALA A 125 23.69 32.26 -52.26
N CYS A 126 22.61 31.49 -52.05
CA CYS A 126 21.60 31.24 -53.08
C CYS A 126 20.96 32.56 -53.58
N LYS A 127 20.58 33.46 -52.67
CA LYS A 127 20.04 34.79 -53.02
C LYS A 127 21.04 35.67 -53.77
N ALA A 128 22.33 35.50 -53.52
CA ALA A 128 23.41 36.18 -54.22
C ALA A 128 23.73 35.57 -55.60
N GLY A 129 23.05 34.48 -55.99
CA GLY A 129 23.18 33.84 -57.31
C GLY A 129 24.00 32.55 -57.32
N ASP A 130 24.52 32.08 -56.18
CA ASP A 130 25.15 30.76 -56.11
C ASP A 130 24.08 29.66 -56.07
N THR A 131 23.67 29.21 -57.26
CA THR A 131 22.64 28.19 -57.42
C THR A 131 23.00 26.84 -56.80
N THR A 132 24.29 26.58 -56.52
CA THR A 132 24.72 25.30 -55.90
C THR A 132 24.36 25.21 -54.43
N ARG A 133 24.05 26.34 -53.78
CA ARG A 133 23.64 26.44 -52.37
C ARG A 133 22.12 26.54 -52.18
N CYS A 134 21.36 26.59 -53.28
CA CYS A 134 19.91 26.62 -53.20
C CYS A 134 19.34 25.28 -52.73
N ALA A 135 18.19 25.34 -52.04
CA ALA A 135 17.47 24.14 -51.66
C ALA A 135 17.07 23.34 -52.91
N PRO A 136 17.26 22.00 -52.92
CA PRO A 136 16.82 21.18 -54.04
C PRO A 136 15.29 21.23 -54.17
N PRO A 137 14.74 21.09 -55.39
CA PRO A 137 13.30 21.05 -55.60
C PRO A 137 12.67 19.91 -54.78
N ALA A 138 11.48 20.15 -54.25
CA ALA A 138 10.76 19.15 -53.47
C ALA A 138 10.50 17.89 -54.34
N PRO A 139 10.63 16.67 -53.77
CA PRO A 139 10.29 15.46 -54.49
C PRO A 139 8.84 15.50 -54.96
N VAL A 140 8.60 15.16 -56.23
CA VAL A 140 7.24 15.06 -56.77
C VAL A 140 6.60 13.79 -56.20
N PRO A 141 5.42 13.86 -55.56
CA PRO A 141 4.75 12.65 -55.06
C PRO A 141 4.40 11.72 -56.24
N PRO A 142 4.48 10.39 -56.05
CA PRO A 142 4.07 9.43 -57.07
C PRO A 142 2.58 9.55 -57.38
N LYS A 143 2.21 9.37 -58.66
CA LYS A 143 0.82 9.39 -59.14
C LYS A 143 0.06 8.13 -58.75
#